data_AF-A0A4Y2BN00-F1
#
_entry.id   AF-A0A4Y2BN00-F1
#
_cell.length_a   1.000
_cell.length_b   1.000
_cell.length_c   1.000
_cell.angle_alpha   90.00
_cell.angle_beta   90.00
_cell.angle_gamma   90.00
#
_symmetry.space_group_name_H-M   'P 1'
#
loop_
_entity.id
_entity.type
_entity.pdbx_description
1 polymer ?
#
loop_
_entity_poly.entity_id
_entity_poly.type
_entity_poly.pdbx_seq_one_letter_code
_entity_poly.pdbx_strand_id
1 'polypeptide(L)'
;MDGRTKGPYSYSVAIRLLLKDCEKTPAVKFDQIDCTLLPLDLKDIKKLNTDQQYLYRICLAIKDGSCSSSVTDNSPGKLSHARWLTTANRLLRLYIGTPSPSQNLIILVKYLMLAYAPMWFEIKIKSNCPYGAQHFWKMISLARQLPDNVKQIIYKVFSNNAYFAHPEHLLLTMLHDSRKHIRELAVRRILAAIDRMTKNSGGLRFFKLPKHNFEAANYIDLIDCSNCVVTEPPLTICIKNKDLRELCKEEQFPVLTF
;
A
#
# COMPACT_ATOMS: atom_id res chain seq x y z
N MET A 1 -12.16 -4.95 -16.29
CA MET A 1 -11.23 -6.03 -16.69
C MET A 1 -11.02 -6.92 -15.49
N ASP A 2 -11.95 -7.85 -15.25
CA ASP A 2 -11.88 -8.74 -14.09
C ASP A 2 -11.22 -10.05 -14.54
N GLY A 3 -9.89 -10.01 -14.59
CA GLY A 3 -9.09 -11.21 -14.80
C GLY A 3 -9.27 -12.14 -13.60
N ARG A 4 -9.83 -13.33 -13.83
CA ARG A 4 -9.81 -14.43 -12.85
C ARG A 4 -8.35 -14.72 -12.48
N THR A 5 -7.95 -14.39 -11.27
CA THR A 5 -6.66 -14.82 -10.71
C THR A 5 -6.71 -16.32 -10.44
N LYS A 6 -6.16 -17.13 -11.35
CA LYS A 6 -5.78 -18.52 -11.09
C LYS A 6 -4.41 -18.55 -10.41
N GLY A 7 -4.38 -18.36 -9.09
CA GLY A 7 -3.17 -18.60 -8.30
C GLY A 7 -3.06 -20.08 -7.91
N PRO A 8 -1.90 -20.73 -8.07
CA PRO A 8 -1.64 -22.02 -7.43
C PRO A 8 -1.52 -21.79 -5.92
N TYR A 9 -1.87 -22.80 -5.12
CA TYR A 9 -1.88 -22.81 -3.64
C TYR A 9 -3.15 -22.24 -2.98
N SER A 10 -4.15 -23.11 -2.87
CA SER A 10 -5.09 -23.07 -1.76
C SER A 10 -4.32 -23.10 -0.42
N TYR A 11 -4.68 -22.20 0.49
CA TYR A 11 -4.31 -22.22 1.92
C TYR A 11 -4.26 -23.63 2.51
N SER A 12 -3.43 -23.84 3.55
CA SER A 12 -3.54 -25.07 4.37
C SER A 12 -5.00 -25.25 4.79
N VAL A 13 -5.55 -26.45 4.55
CA VAL A 13 -6.95 -26.76 4.83
C VAL A 13 -7.29 -26.45 6.30
N ALA A 14 -6.33 -26.65 7.21
CA ALA A 14 -6.46 -26.41 8.64
C ALA A 14 -6.80 -24.95 9.01
N ILE A 15 -5.99 -23.96 8.60
CA ILE A 15 -6.27 -22.55 8.97
C ILE A 15 -7.60 -22.08 8.36
N ARG A 16 -7.90 -22.49 7.12
CA ARG A 16 -9.15 -22.12 6.45
C ARG A 16 -10.39 -22.65 7.17
N LEU A 17 -10.30 -23.83 7.77
CA LEU A 17 -11.37 -24.39 8.59
C LEU A 17 -11.53 -23.58 9.89
N LEU A 18 -10.44 -23.28 10.58
CA LEU A 18 -10.45 -22.48 11.82
C LEU A 18 -11.03 -21.07 11.61
N LEU A 19 -10.82 -20.48 10.44
CA LEU A 19 -11.39 -19.18 10.12
C LEU A 19 -12.92 -19.17 10.08
N LYS A 20 -13.62 -20.30 9.91
CA LYS A 20 -15.10 -20.32 9.80
C LYS A 20 -15.81 -20.05 11.12
N ASP A 21 -15.18 -20.34 12.25
CA ASP A 21 -15.80 -20.25 13.58
C ASP A 21 -15.00 -19.36 14.55
N CYS A 22 -14.00 -18.62 14.05
CA CYS A 22 -13.12 -17.77 14.87
C CYS A 22 -13.88 -16.71 15.69
N GLU A 23 -15.05 -16.27 15.21
CA GLU A 23 -15.93 -15.31 15.89
C GLU A 23 -16.55 -15.86 17.18
N LYS A 24 -16.71 -17.19 17.28
CA LYS A 24 -17.31 -17.84 18.45
C LYS A 24 -16.32 -18.02 19.61
N THR A 25 -15.02 -17.89 19.33
CA THR A 25 -13.98 -18.17 20.30
C THR A 25 -13.75 -16.92 21.16
N PRO A 26 -13.81 -16.96 22.50
CA PRO A 26 -13.52 -15.76 23.31
C PRO A 26 -12.07 -15.30 23.12
N ALA A 27 -11.79 -14.02 23.36
CA ALA A 27 -10.40 -13.55 23.42
C ALA A 27 -9.69 -14.18 24.63
N VAL A 28 -8.43 -14.56 24.44
CA VAL A 28 -7.57 -15.15 25.46
C VAL A 28 -6.34 -14.27 25.68
N LYS A 29 -5.41 -14.67 26.54
CA LYS A 29 -4.11 -13.99 26.63
C LYS A 29 -3.31 -14.27 25.35
N PHE A 30 -2.82 -13.22 24.70
CA PHE A 30 -2.00 -13.29 23.48
C PHE A 30 -0.80 -12.34 23.58
N ASP A 31 0.22 -12.59 22.76
CA ASP A 31 1.40 -11.73 22.72
C ASP A 31 1.11 -10.45 21.91
N GLN A 32 1.64 -9.33 22.39
CA GLN A 32 1.61 -8.06 21.68
C GLN A 32 2.44 -8.14 20.40
N ILE A 33 1.93 -7.47 19.36
CA ILE A 33 2.68 -7.26 18.12
C ILE A 33 2.68 -5.78 17.85
N ASP A 34 3.85 -5.15 18.01
CA ASP A 34 4.00 -3.73 17.70
C ASP A 34 3.75 -3.49 16.21
N CYS A 35 3.14 -2.34 15.90
CA CYS A 35 2.88 -1.92 14.54
C CYS A 35 2.88 -0.41 14.40
N THR A 36 3.36 0.05 13.24
CA THR A 36 3.33 1.46 12.82
C THR A 36 1.97 1.84 12.25
N LEU A 37 0.89 1.49 12.95
CA LEU A 37 -0.46 1.87 12.56
C LEU A 37 -0.62 3.39 12.71
N LEU A 38 -1.12 4.04 11.66
CA LEU A 38 -1.36 5.47 11.69
C LEU A 38 -2.52 5.77 12.67
N PRO A 39 -2.34 6.69 13.64
CA PRO A 39 -3.45 7.17 14.46
C PRO A 39 -4.49 7.87 13.58
N LEU A 40 -5.72 7.35 13.57
CA LEU A 40 -6.86 7.95 12.90
C LEU A 40 -7.62 8.85 13.88
N ASP A 41 -8.03 10.03 13.41
CA ASP A 41 -8.95 10.87 14.17
C ASP A 41 -10.38 10.31 14.14
N LEU A 42 -11.25 10.83 15.02
CA LEU A 42 -12.64 10.39 15.08
C LEU A 42 -13.43 10.66 13.78
N LYS A 43 -13.03 11.65 12.98
CA LYS A 43 -13.72 11.99 11.73
C LYS A 43 -13.40 10.96 10.65
N ASP A 44 -12.16 10.52 10.56
CA ASP A 44 -11.70 9.52 9.60
C ASP A 44 -12.19 8.13 9.98
N ILE A 45 -12.19 7.78 11.27
CA ILE A 45 -12.79 6.52 11.75
C ILE A 45 -14.27 6.43 11.35
N LYS A 46 -15.03 7.54 11.43
CA LYS A 46 -16.45 7.58 11.04
C LYS A 46 -16.69 7.39 9.54
N LYS A 47 -15.70 7.66 8.68
CA LYS A 47 -15.79 7.41 7.23
C LYS A 47 -15.56 5.93 6.87
N LEU A 48 -14.99 5.15 7.80
CA LEU A 48 -14.72 3.73 7.58
C LEU A 48 -16.01 2.91 7.66
N ASN A 49 -16.12 1.89 6.82
CA ASN A 49 -17.19 0.91 6.95
C ASN A 49 -16.94 -0.04 8.15
N THR A 50 -17.94 -0.85 8.49
CA THR A 50 -17.88 -1.77 9.64
C THR A 50 -16.66 -2.68 9.63
N ASP A 51 -16.33 -3.31 8.49
CA ASP A 51 -15.18 -4.21 8.37
C ASP A 51 -13.84 -3.48 8.53
N GLN A 52 -13.75 -2.23 8.06
CA GLN A 52 -12.56 -1.39 8.18
C GLN A 52 -12.36 -0.86 9.61
N GLN A 53 -13.46 -0.45 10.27
CA GLN A 53 -13.44 -0.09 11.68
C GLN A 53 -13.02 -1.27 12.54
N TYR A 54 -13.52 -2.47 12.21
CA TYR A 54 -13.11 -3.70 12.87
C TYR A 54 -11.60 -3.94 12.73
N LEU A 55 -11.06 -3.87 11.50
CA LEU A 55 -9.62 -4.01 11.25
C LEU A 55 -8.81 -3.04 12.12
N TYR A 56 -9.23 -1.78 12.17
CA TYR A 56 -8.52 -0.75 12.94
C TYR A 56 -8.51 -1.08 14.43
N ARG A 57 -9.67 -1.39 15.00
CA ARG A 57 -9.83 -1.69 16.42
C ARG A 57 -9.10 -2.96 16.84
N ILE A 58 -9.13 -4.01 16.03
CA ILE A 58 -8.43 -5.26 16.36
C ILE A 58 -6.91 -5.10 16.24
N CYS A 59 -6.40 -4.30 15.31
CA CYS A 59 -4.98 -3.97 15.26
C CYS A 59 -4.53 -3.21 16.51
N LEU A 60 -5.33 -2.23 16.97
CA LEU A 60 -5.05 -1.53 18.23
C LEU A 60 -5.05 -2.50 19.43
N ALA A 61 -6.05 -3.38 19.52
CA ALA A 61 -6.12 -4.37 20.59
C ALA A 61 -4.90 -5.30 20.63
N ILE A 62 -4.42 -5.76 19.47
CA ILE A 62 -3.23 -6.61 19.37
C ILE A 62 -1.97 -5.83 19.74
N LYS A 63 -1.85 -4.57 19.29
CA LYS A 63 -0.73 -3.70 19.63
C LYS A 63 -0.66 -3.45 21.15
N ASP A 64 -1.80 -3.14 21.76
CA ASP A 64 -1.91 -2.79 23.17
C ASP A 64 -1.96 -4.01 24.09
N GLY A 65 -2.09 -5.23 23.53
CA GLY A 65 -2.15 -6.48 24.30
C GLY A 65 -3.43 -6.64 25.11
N SER A 66 -4.47 -5.87 24.78
CA SER A 66 -5.74 -5.89 25.50
C SER A 66 -6.92 -5.79 24.53
N CYS A 67 -7.96 -6.59 24.75
CA CYS A 67 -9.17 -6.55 23.97
C CYS A 67 -10.30 -5.85 24.74
N SER A 68 -10.89 -4.83 24.13
CA SER A 68 -12.19 -4.32 24.56
C SER A 68 -13.32 -5.27 24.13
N SER A 69 -14.45 -5.22 24.84
CA SER A 69 -15.68 -5.94 24.46
C SER A 69 -16.10 -5.64 23.02
N SER A 70 -15.92 -4.40 22.57
CA SER A 70 -16.21 -4.00 21.19
C SER A 70 -15.39 -4.73 20.11
N VAL A 71 -14.25 -5.36 20.42
CA VAL A 71 -13.50 -6.19 19.46
C VAL A 71 -13.97 -7.64 19.49
N THR A 72 -14.40 -8.14 20.65
CA THR A 72 -14.88 -9.51 20.84
C THR A 72 -16.32 -9.71 20.38
N ASP A 73 -17.16 -8.70 20.59
CA ASP A 73 -18.62 -8.76 20.38
C ASP A 73 -19.00 -8.45 18.93
N ASN A 74 -18.14 -7.71 18.22
CA ASN A 74 -18.36 -7.40 16.81
C ASN A 74 -17.93 -8.56 15.92
N SER A 75 -18.73 -8.84 14.89
CA SER A 75 -18.38 -9.85 13.89
C SER A 75 -17.22 -9.35 13.01
N PRO A 76 -16.19 -10.18 12.72
CA PRO A 76 -15.14 -9.86 11.76
C PRO A 76 -15.62 -9.86 10.29
N GLY A 77 -16.92 -10.03 10.05
CA GLY A 77 -17.56 -10.12 8.74
C GLY A 77 -17.68 -11.55 8.21
N LYS A 78 -18.62 -11.78 7.29
CA LYS A 78 -18.85 -13.10 6.69
C LYS A 78 -17.72 -13.47 5.74
N LEU A 79 -17.10 -14.64 5.95
CA LEU A 79 -16.00 -15.13 5.11
C LEU A 79 -16.43 -15.18 3.63
N SER A 80 -15.68 -14.47 2.78
CA SER A 80 -15.85 -14.48 1.32
C SER A 80 -14.49 -14.64 0.65
N HIS A 81 -14.40 -15.56 -0.31
CA HIS A 81 -13.16 -15.83 -1.04
C HIS A 81 -12.65 -14.66 -1.88
N ALA A 82 -13.52 -13.69 -2.19
CA ALA A 82 -13.15 -12.50 -2.95
C ALA A 82 -12.67 -11.34 -2.08
N ARG A 83 -12.86 -11.40 -0.75
CA ARG A 83 -12.64 -10.24 0.14
C ARG A 83 -11.48 -10.49 1.10
N TRP A 84 -10.30 -10.00 0.70
CA TRP A 84 -9.08 -10.08 1.51
C TRP A 84 -9.23 -9.42 2.89
N LEU A 85 -9.90 -8.26 2.98
CA LEU A 85 -10.12 -7.54 4.24
C LEU A 85 -10.82 -8.41 5.30
N THR A 86 -11.89 -9.11 4.93
CA THR A 86 -12.60 -10.02 5.85
C THR A 86 -11.70 -11.17 6.28
N THR A 87 -10.87 -11.69 5.36
CA THR A 87 -9.91 -12.75 5.69
C THR A 87 -8.87 -12.25 6.69
N ALA A 88 -8.36 -11.02 6.52
CA ALA A 88 -7.45 -10.38 7.47
C ALA A 88 -8.10 -10.21 8.85
N ASN A 89 -9.32 -9.67 8.92
CA ASN A 89 -10.08 -9.53 10.17
C ASN A 89 -10.23 -10.86 10.89
N ARG A 90 -10.58 -11.92 10.17
CA ARG A 90 -10.75 -13.27 10.74
C ARG A 90 -9.44 -13.90 11.17
N LEU A 91 -8.32 -13.65 10.49
CA LEU A 91 -6.99 -14.10 10.91
C LEU A 91 -6.56 -13.43 12.22
N LEU A 92 -6.75 -12.11 12.34
CA LEU A 92 -6.48 -11.37 13.58
C LEU A 92 -7.41 -11.84 14.71
N ARG A 93 -8.69 -12.10 14.40
CA ARG A 93 -9.66 -12.62 15.37
C ARG A 93 -9.32 -14.02 15.86
N LEU A 94 -8.82 -14.87 14.96
CA LEU A 94 -8.35 -16.20 15.29
C LEU A 94 -7.11 -16.14 16.19
N TYR A 95 -6.17 -15.23 15.93
CA TYR A 95 -4.97 -15.05 16.75
C TYR A 95 -5.31 -14.72 18.20
N ILE A 96 -6.15 -13.70 18.44
CA ILE A 96 -6.52 -13.30 19.80
C ILE A 96 -7.37 -14.35 20.53
N GLY A 97 -7.95 -15.31 19.81
CA GLY A 97 -8.74 -16.41 20.36
C GLY A 97 -7.97 -17.72 20.51
N THR A 98 -6.69 -17.77 20.14
CA THR A 98 -5.89 -19.01 20.17
C THR A 98 -4.81 -18.91 21.25
N PRO A 99 -4.91 -19.67 22.37
CA PRO A 99 -3.93 -19.60 23.47
C PRO A 99 -2.50 -19.95 23.07
N SER A 100 -2.34 -20.83 22.06
CA SER A 100 -1.04 -21.26 21.55
C SER A 100 -1.08 -21.26 20.02
N PRO A 101 -0.93 -20.07 19.39
CA PRO A 101 -1.07 -19.94 17.94
C PRO A 101 0.07 -20.68 17.22
N SER A 102 -0.27 -21.37 16.12
CA SER A 102 0.74 -22.01 15.28
C SER A 102 1.71 -20.99 14.69
N GLN A 103 2.95 -21.42 14.39
CA GLN A 103 3.94 -20.55 13.76
C GLN A 103 3.45 -19.91 12.45
N ASN A 104 2.66 -20.65 11.67
CA ASN A 104 2.06 -20.15 10.43
C ASN A 104 1.04 -19.03 10.70
N LEU A 105 0.23 -19.15 11.75
CA LEU A 105 -0.71 -18.10 12.14
C LEU A 105 0.04 -16.86 12.61
N ILE A 106 1.09 -17.02 13.43
CA ILE A 106 1.95 -15.92 13.89
C ILE A 106 2.56 -15.17 12.70
N ILE A 107 3.09 -15.90 11.70
CA ILE A 107 3.67 -15.29 10.48
C ILE A 107 2.62 -14.46 9.72
N LEU A 108 1.41 -15.00 9.53
CA LEU A 108 0.34 -14.29 8.84
C LEU A 108 -0.11 -13.05 9.60
N VAL A 109 -0.27 -13.14 10.91
CA VAL A 109 -0.65 -12.02 11.77
C VAL A 109 0.43 -10.94 11.78
N LYS A 110 1.71 -11.31 11.87
CA LYS A 110 2.82 -10.36 11.76
C LYS A 110 2.82 -9.64 10.41
N TYR A 111 2.56 -10.33 9.31
CA TYR A 111 2.39 -9.67 8.00
C TYR A 111 1.21 -8.68 8.02
N LEU A 112 0.08 -9.06 8.62
CA LEU A 112 -1.08 -8.18 8.71
C LEU A 112 -0.80 -6.92 9.53
N MET A 113 -0.15 -7.08 10.69
CA MET A 113 0.18 -6.01 11.62
C MET A 113 1.28 -5.08 11.10
N LEU A 114 2.34 -5.64 10.51
CA LEU A 114 3.54 -4.88 10.12
C LEU A 114 3.45 -4.27 8.72
N ALA A 115 2.72 -4.90 7.79
CA ALA A 115 2.68 -4.46 6.39
C ALA A 115 1.27 -4.12 5.92
N TYR A 116 0.32 -5.05 6.02
CA TYR A 116 -0.99 -4.88 5.38
C TYR A 116 -1.84 -3.77 6.01
N ALA A 117 -2.10 -3.82 7.32
CA ALA A 117 -2.97 -2.84 7.98
C ALA A 117 -2.39 -1.42 7.94
N PRO A 118 -1.09 -1.17 8.25
CA PRO A 118 -0.51 0.16 8.10
C PRO A 118 -0.66 0.73 6.69
N MET A 119 -0.42 -0.08 5.66
CA MET A 119 -0.58 0.36 4.27
C MET A 119 -2.03 0.59 3.87
N TRP A 120 -2.94 -0.27 4.34
CA TRP A 120 -4.36 -0.13 4.07
C TRP A 120 -4.88 1.23 4.54
N PHE A 121 -4.56 1.62 5.78
CA PHE A 121 -5.00 2.91 6.32
C PHE A 121 -4.26 4.10 5.69
N GLU A 122 -2.97 3.98 5.38
CA GLU A 122 -2.25 5.03 4.63
C GLU A 122 -2.94 5.31 3.29
N ILE A 123 -3.24 4.27 2.52
CA ILE A 123 -3.91 4.39 1.22
C ILE A 123 -5.33 4.94 1.39
N LYS A 124 -6.04 4.55 2.45
CA LYS A 124 -7.40 5.05 2.70
C LYS A 124 -7.44 6.54 2.99
N ILE A 125 -6.44 7.09 3.66
CA ILE A 125 -6.37 8.53 3.93
C ILE A 125 -5.81 9.29 2.73
N LYS A 126 -4.76 8.75 2.09
CA LYS A 126 -4.04 9.40 1.00
C LYS A 126 -4.32 8.73 -0.33
N SER A 127 -5.60 8.53 -0.68
CA SER A 127 -6.00 7.73 -1.85
C SER A 127 -5.68 8.35 -3.21
N ASN A 128 -5.22 9.59 -3.26
CA ASN A 128 -4.98 10.31 -4.51
C ASN A 128 -3.78 9.74 -5.27
N CYS A 129 -3.87 9.77 -6.61
CA CYS A 129 -2.85 9.24 -7.52
C CYS A 129 -1.41 9.71 -7.21
N PRO A 130 -1.15 10.98 -6.85
CA PRO A 130 0.20 11.45 -6.56
C PRO A 130 0.90 10.72 -5.41
N TYR A 131 0.18 10.08 -4.49
CA TYR A 131 0.78 9.31 -3.40
C TYR A 131 1.26 7.91 -3.84
N GLY A 132 0.99 7.49 -5.08
CA GLY A 132 1.26 6.14 -5.58
C GLY A 132 2.70 5.65 -5.37
N ALA A 133 3.70 6.42 -5.80
CA ALA A 133 5.10 6.00 -5.64
C ALA A 133 5.55 5.99 -4.17
N GLN A 134 5.06 6.94 -3.36
CA GLN A 134 5.29 6.96 -1.91
C GLN A 134 4.70 5.73 -1.23
N HIS A 135 3.48 5.34 -1.59
CA HIS A 135 2.86 4.12 -1.08
C HIS A 135 3.63 2.87 -1.48
N PHE A 136 4.07 2.78 -2.75
CA PHE A 136 4.85 1.64 -3.21
C PHE A 136 6.18 1.52 -2.44
N TRP A 137 6.89 2.62 -2.26
CA TRP A 137 8.09 2.65 -1.42
C TRP A 137 7.79 2.27 0.04
N LYS A 138 6.71 2.78 0.62
CA LYS A 138 6.32 2.45 2.01
C LYS A 138 5.99 0.97 2.17
N MET A 139 5.32 0.35 1.18
CA MET A 139 5.08 -1.10 1.16
C MET A 139 6.39 -1.89 1.19
N ILE A 140 7.37 -1.50 0.37
CA ILE A 140 8.71 -2.10 0.36
C ILE A 140 9.39 -1.93 1.72
N SER A 141 9.38 -0.71 2.26
CA SER A 141 10.01 -0.38 3.53
C SER A 141 9.44 -1.20 4.69
N LEU A 142 8.12 -1.36 4.77
CA LEU A 142 7.49 -2.21 5.79
C LEU A 142 7.81 -3.70 5.58
N ALA A 143 7.85 -4.16 4.33
CA ALA A 143 8.19 -5.54 4.03
C ALA A 143 9.64 -5.92 4.40
N ARG A 144 10.56 -4.95 4.50
CA ARG A 144 11.95 -5.20 4.96
C ARG A 144 12.01 -5.78 6.38
N GLN A 145 11.01 -5.48 7.20
CA GLN A 145 10.91 -5.93 8.60
C GLN A 145 10.44 -7.40 8.72
N LEU A 146 9.99 -8.01 7.62
CA LEU A 146 9.46 -9.36 7.63
C LEU A 146 10.58 -10.41 7.49
N PRO A 147 10.34 -11.66 7.96
CA PRO A 147 11.27 -12.77 7.78
C PRO A 147 11.60 -13.01 6.30
N ASP A 148 12.83 -13.44 5.99
CA ASP A 148 13.33 -13.50 4.61
C ASP A 148 12.52 -14.44 3.70
N ASN A 149 12.05 -15.57 4.22
CA ASN A 149 11.17 -16.49 3.48
C ASN A 149 9.85 -15.82 3.06
N VAL A 150 9.30 -14.95 3.90
CA VAL A 150 8.07 -14.18 3.60
C VAL A 150 8.39 -13.01 2.66
N LYS A 151 9.51 -12.32 2.92
CA LYS A 151 10.00 -11.20 2.12
C LYS A 151 10.21 -11.58 0.67
N GLN A 152 10.79 -12.76 0.39
CA GLN A 152 10.97 -13.27 -0.97
C GLN A 152 9.64 -13.44 -1.74
N ILE A 153 8.60 -13.94 -1.07
CA ILE A 153 7.26 -14.10 -1.67
C ILE A 153 6.68 -12.71 -1.99
N ILE A 154 6.77 -11.78 -1.04
CA ILE A 154 6.23 -10.43 -1.18
C ILE A 154 6.98 -9.64 -2.26
N TYR A 155 8.31 -9.73 -2.32
CA TYR A 155 9.11 -9.02 -3.31
C TYR A 155 8.82 -9.51 -4.74
N LYS A 156 8.53 -10.79 -4.92
CA LYS A 156 8.02 -11.30 -6.20
C LYS A 156 6.68 -10.66 -6.56
N VAL A 157 5.76 -10.53 -5.60
CA VAL A 157 4.46 -9.86 -5.82
C VAL A 157 4.68 -8.38 -6.16
N PHE A 158 5.53 -7.66 -5.44
CA PHE A 158 5.85 -6.26 -5.71
C PHE A 158 6.48 -6.08 -7.09
N SER A 159 7.37 -6.99 -7.49
CA SER A 159 7.99 -6.95 -8.83
C SER A 159 6.98 -7.09 -9.95
N ASN A 160 5.99 -7.97 -9.78
CA ASN A 160 4.93 -8.16 -10.76
C ASN A 160 3.92 -6.99 -10.78
N ASN A 161 3.93 -6.13 -9.75
CA ASN A 161 2.97 -5.05 -9.56
C ASN A 161 3.63 -3.67 -9.41
N ALA A 162 4.86 -3.50 -9.91
CA ALA A 162 5.67 -2.28 -9.75
C ALA A 162 5.21 -1.08 -10.63
N TYR A 163 3.91 -0.98 -10.93
CA TYR A 163 3.32 0.05 -11.78
C TYR A 163 3.55 1.47 -11.23
N PHE A 164 3.45 1.62 -9.91
CA PHE A 164 3.67 2.90 -9.23
C PHE A 164 5.15 3.32 -9.14
N ALA A 165 6.08 2.41 -9.43
CA ALA A 165 7.49 2.74 -9.59
C ALA A 165 7.83 3.24 -11.01
N HIS A 166 6.87 3.19 -11.95
CA HIS A 166 7.09 3.65 -13.33
C HIS A 166 7.53 5.12 -13.35
N PRO A 167 8.48 5.51 -14.23
CA PRO A 167 9.00 6.89 -14.27
C PRO A 167 7.92 7.97 -14.33
N GLU A 168 6.85 7.75 -15.11
CA GLU A 168 5.72 8.68 -15.17
C GLU A 168 5.01 8.86 -13.82
N HIS A 169 4.75 7.76 -13.11
CA HIS A 169 4.13 7.83 -11.78
C HIS A 169 5.07 8.46 -10.75
N LEU A 170 6.37 8.16 -10.84
CA LEU A 170 7.36 8.77 -9.98
C LEU A 170 7.39 10.30 -10.16
N LEU A 171 7.37 10.78 -11.42
CA LEU A 171 7.31 12.21 -11.72
C LEU A 171 6.03 12.86 -11.21
N LEU A 172 4.87 12.19 -11.33
CA LEU A 172 3.62 12.67 -10.76
C LEU A 172 3.72 12.81 -9.24
N THR A 173 4.27 11.81 -8.54
CA THR A 173 4.50 11.92 -7.09
C THR A 173 5.46 13.07 -6.76
N MET A 174 6.56 13.21 -7.50
CA MET A 174 7.55 14.25 -7.29
C MET A 174 6.99 15.66 -7.52
N LEU A 175 6.05 15.84 -8.46
CA LEU A 175 5.37 17.12 -8.67
C LEU A 175 4.62 17.57 -7.40
N HIS A 176 4.04 16.64 -6.65
CA HIS A 176 3.30 16.94 -5.42
C HIS A 176 4.16 16.82 -4.14
N ASP A 177 5.48 16.69 -4.25
CA ASP A 177 6.35 16.57 -3.06
C ASP A 177 6.41 17.90 -2.30
N SER A 178 6.42 17.85 -0.97
CA SER A 178 6.56 19.05 -0.13
C SER A 178 7.92 19.74 -0.31
N ARG A 179 8.96 19.00 -0.70
CA ARG A 179 10.32 19.50 -0.93
C ARG A 179 10.41 20.18 -2.30
N LYS A 180 10.59 21.51 -2.29
CA LYS A 180 10.67 22.34 -3.51
C LYS A 180 11.66 21.82 -4.56
N HIS A 181 12.86 21.43 -4.15
CA HIS A 181 13.89 20.94 -5.07
C HIS A 181 13.49 19.65 -5.82
N ILE A 182 12.61 18.83 -5.25
CA ILE A 182 12.08 17.62 -5.89
C ILE A 182 11.04 17.98 -6.95
N ARG A 183 10.15 18.94 -6.64
CA ARG A 183 9.19 19.48 -7.60
C ARG A 183 9.91 20.09 -8.81
N GLU A 184 10.95 20.89 -8.57
CA GLU A 184 11.79 21.48 -9.61
C GLU A 184 12.46 20.43 -10.50
N LEU A 185 12.96 19.35 -9.89
CA LEU A 185 13.54 18.23 -10.64
C LEU A 185 12.48 17.52 -11.50
N ALA A 186 11.27 17.31 -10.99
CA ALA A 186 10.18 16.71 -11.75
C ALA A 186 9.79 17.55 -12.96
N VAL A 187 9.57 18.85 -12.77
CA VAL A 187 9.22 19.76 -13.87
C VAL A 187 10.30 19.78 -14.94
N ARG A 188 11.58 19.85 -14.54
CA ARG A 188 12.70 19.79 -15.48
C ARG A 188 12.69 18.50 -16.31
N ARG A 189 12.43 17.35 -15.68
CA ARG A 189 12.37 16.04 -16.36
C ARG A 189 11.16 15.93 -17.28
N ILE A 190 10.00 16.45 -16.87
CA ILE A 190 8.77 16.46 -17.69
C ILE A 190 8.98 17.32 -18.93
N LEU A 191 9.47 18.54 -18.78
CA LEU A 191 9.73 19.44 -19.92
C LEU A 191 10.76 18.86 -20.89
N ALA A 192 11.79 18.18 -20.38
CA ALA A 192 12.75 17.46 -21.23
C ALA A 192 12.11 16.26 -21.96
N ALA A 193 11.17 15.55 -21.34
CA ALA A 193 10.43 14.47 -21.97
C ALA A 193 9.49 15.01 -23.07
N ILE A 194 8.81 16.13 -22.84
CA ILE A 194 7.97 16.81 -23.83
C ILE A 194 8.80 17.21 -25.05
N ASP A 195 9.94 17.86 -24.86
CA ASP A 195 10.84 18.28 -25.96
C ASP A 195 11.38 17.10 -26.78
N ARG A 196 11.64 15.95 -26.13
CA ARG A 196 12.03 14.72 -26.83
C ARG A 196 10.90 14.14 -27.66
N MET A 197 9.66 14.16 -27.15
CA MET A 197 8.49 13.64 -27.84
C MET A 197 8.09 14.50 -29.03
N THR A 198 8.22 15.84 -28.94
CA THR A 198 7.97 16.74 -30.06
C THR A 198 9.00 16.58 -31.19
N LYS A 199 10.26 16.29 -30.85
CA LYS A 199 11.34 16.04 -31.82
C LYS A 199 11.24 14.66 -32.47
N ASN A 200 10.77 13.66 -31.75
CA ASN A 200 10.63 12.28 -32.22
C ASN A 200 9.15 11.93 -32.46
N SER A 201 8.54 12.56 -33.47
CA SER A 201 7.12 12.33 -33.81
C SER A 201 6.90 10.89 -34.33
N GLY A 202 6.24 10.04 -33.53
CA GLY A 202 5.71 8.75 -34.00
C GLY A 202 6.06 7.50 -33.18
N GLY A 203 6.83 7.62 -32.10
CA GLY A 203 7.15 6.48 -31.23
C GLY A 203 5.97 6.02 -30.37
N LEU A 204 5.66 4.71 -30.40
CA LEU A 204 4.71 4.10 -29.46
C LEU A 204 5.24 4.19 -28.02
N ARG A 205 4.36 4.57 -27.07
CA ARG A 205 4.67 4.54 -25.64
C ARG A 205 4.58 3.10 -25.13
N PHE A 206 5.72 2.52 -24.74
CA PHE A 206 5.76 1.19 -24.15
C PHE A 206 5.74 1.28 -22.62
N PHE A 207 4.70 0.75 -21.99
CA PHE A 207 4.65 0.62 -20.55
C PHE A 207 5.40 -0.64 -20.11
N LYS A 208 6.65 -0.46 -19.66
CA LYS A 208 7.49 -1.55 -19.13
C LYS A 208 7.62 -1.42 -17.62
N LEU A 209 7.45 -2.53 -16.90
CA LEU A 209 7.68 -2.54 -15.45
C LEU A 209 9.17 -2.23 -15.18
N PRO A 210 9.47 -1.26 -14.32
CA PRO A 210 10.85 -0.88 -14.06
C PRO A 210 11.53 -1.88 -13.12
N LYS A 211 12.84 -2.07 -13.31
CA LYS A 211 13.68 -2.67 -12.29
C LYS A 211 13.81 -1.65 -11.15
N HIS A 212 13.33 -2.02 -9.97
CA HIS A 212 13.27 -1.13 -8.81
C HIS A 212 14.20 -1.61 -7.69
N ASN A 213 14.62 -0.67 -6.85
CA ASN A 213 15.54 -0.89 -5.75
C ASN A 213 14.76 -1.20 -4.46
N PHE A 214 14.81 -2.45 -4.01
CA PHE A 214 14.20 -2.86 -2.74
C PHE A 214 14.87 -2.24 -1.51
N GLU A 215 16.06 -1.67 -1.65
CA GLU A 215 16.82 -0.98 -0.58
C GLU A 215 16.73 0.55 -0.66
N ALA A 216 15.87 1.09 -1.53
CA ALA A 216 15.68 2.54 -1.67
C ALA A 216 15.38 3.24 -0.32
N ALA A 217 16.19 4.23 0.05
CA ALA A 217 16.00 5.01 1.27
C ALA A 217 14.81 5.98 1.15
N ASN A 218 14.49 6.43 -0.06
CA ASN A 218 13.36 7.28 -0.36
C ASN A 218 12.64 6.80 -1.63
N TYR A 219 11.39 7.22 -1.83
CA TYR A 219 10.63 6.83 -3.01
C TYR A 219 11.27 7.36 -4.31
N ILE A 220 12.00 8.48 -4.25
CA ILE A 220 12.74 9.04 -5.41
C ILE A 220 13.87 8.11 -5.90
N ASP A 221 14.35 7.21 -5.04
CA ASP A 221 15.43 6.26 -5.33
C ASP A 221 14.89 4.87 -5.71
N LEU A 222 13.57 4.74 -5.91
CA LEU A 222 12.94 3.48 -6.29
C LEU A 222 13.48 2.96 -7.63
N ILE A 223 13.80 3.86 -8.57
CA ILE A 223 14.28 3.50 -9.89
C ILE A 223 15.42 4.42 -10.31
N ASP A 224 16.33 3.88 -11.12
CA ASP A 224 17.33 4.69 -11.77
C ASP A 224 16.75 5.34 -13.03
N CYS A 225 16.31 6.60 -12.89
CA CYS A 225 15.76 7.35 -14.00
C CYS A 225 16.77 7.64 -15.12
N SER A 226 18.08 7.52 -14.89
CA SER A 226 19.08 7.69 -15.95
C SER A 226 19.07 6.52 -16.94
N ASN A 227 18.69 5.33 -16.45
CA ASN A 227 18.64 4.08 -17.21
C ASN A 227 17.22 3.73 -17.69
N CYS A 228 16.26 4.64 -17.55
CA CYS A 228 14.87 4.44 -17.93
C CYS A 228 14.43 5.45 -18.99
N VAL A 229 13.58 5.01 -19.94
CA VAL A 229 12.90 5.93 -20.85
C VAL A 229 11.86 6.70 -20.07
N VAL A 230 12.03 8.02 -19.99
CA VAL A 230 11.11 8.93 -19.31
C VAL A 230 10.24 9.61 -20.36
N THR A 231 8.94 9.39 -20.27
CA THR A 231 7.90 10.03 -21.08
C THR A 231 7.09 11.00 -20.23
N GLU A 232 6.38 11.92 -20.88
CA GLU A 232 5.47 12.82 -20.19
C GLU A 232 4.32 12.05 -19.52
N PRO A 233 4.07 12.23 -18.22
CA PRO A 233 2.93 11.62 -17.55
C PRO A 233 1.61 11.99 -18.22
N PRO A 234 0.66 11.04 -18.44
CA PRO A 234 -0.62 11.34 -19.09
C PRO A 234 -1.40 12.47 -18.41
N LEU A 235 -1.31 12.58 -17.09
CA LEU A 235 -2.00 13.59 -16.30
C LEU A 235 -1.41 15.00 -16.46
N THR A 236 -0.24 15.17 -17.09
CA THR A 236 0.36 16.49 -17.32
C THR A 236 0.16 17.01 -18.74
N ILE A 237 -0.34 16.18 -19.67
CA ILE A 237 -0.48 16.53 -21.10
C ILE A 237 -1.34 17.79 -21.31
N CYS A 238 -2.38 17.98 -20.50
CA CYS A 238 -3.28 19.13 -20.60
C CYS A 238 -2.74 20.40 -19.92
N ILE A 239 -1.60 20.32 -19.21
CA ILE A 239 -1.05 21.42 -18.45
C ILE A 239 -0.06 22.18 -19.33
N LYS A 240 -0.21 23.50 -19.45
CA LYS A 240 0.74 24.31 -20.24
C LYS A 240 2.11 24.34 -19.57
N ASN A 241 3.17 24.42 -20.38
CA ASN A 241 4.54 24.52 -19.88
C ASN A 241 4.78 25.68 -18.91
N LYS A 242 4.05 26.80 -19.05
CA LYS A 242 4.11 27.92 -18.11
C LYS A 242 3.55 27.51 -16.75
N ASP A 243 2.37 26.89 -16.75
CA ASP A 243 1.67 26.46 -15.54
C ASP A 243 2.49 25.37 -14.82
N LEU A 244 3.04 24.40 -15.55
CA LEU A 244 3.99 23.40 -15.01
C LEU A 244 5.17 24.04 -14.26
N ARG A 245 5.67 25.20 -14.71
CA ARG A 245 6.78 25.89 -14.03
C ARG A 245 6.32 26.61 -12.77
N GLU A 246 5.11 27.14 -12.76
CA GLU A 246 4.53 27.78 -11.57
C GLU A 246 4.23 26.77 -10.47
N LEU A 247 3.91 25.53 -10.81
CA LEU A 247 3.72 24.42 -9.86
C LEU A 247 4.94 24.18 -8.93
N CYS A 248 6.14 24.58 -9.33
CA CYS A 248 7.31 24.51 -8.44
C CYS A 248 7.29 25.55 -7.31
N LYS A 249 6.57 26.66 -7.50
CA LYS A 249 6.60 27.83 -6.61
C LYS A 249 5.50 27.80 -5.56
N GLU A 250 4.41 27.09 -5.82
CA GLU A 250 3.31 26.96 -4.87
C GLU A 250 3.69 25.99 -3.73
N GLU A 251 3.37 26.37 -2.49
CA GLU A 251 3.55 25.51 -1.29
C GLU A 251 2.45 24.44 -1.19
N GLN A 252 1.27 24.71 -1.75
CA GLN A 252 0.15 23.79 -1.82
C GLN A 252 -0.24 23.60 -3.27
N PHE A 253 0.00 22.39 -3.77
CA PHE A 253 -0.54 21.99 -5.06
C PHE A 253 -2.06 21.89 -4.96
N PRO A 254 -2.82 22.43 -5.93
CA PRO A 254 -4.23 22.09 -6.03
C PRO A 254 -4.32 20.56 -6.14
N VAL A 255 -5.18 19.96 -5.31
CA VAL A 255 -5.56 18.56 -5.51
C VAL A 255 -6.12 18.52 -6.93
N LEU A 256 -5.45 17.77 -7.82
CA LEU A 256 -6.00 17.51 -9.14
C LEU A 256 -7.24 16.63 -8.91
N THR A 257 -8.38 17.29 -8.69
CA THR A 257 -9.70 16.66 -8.67
C THR A 257 -10.03 16.37 -10.12
N PHE A 258 -9.93 15.10 -10.48
CA PHE A 258 -10.39 14.55 -11.76
C PHE A 258 -11.75 13.88 -11.54
#